data_AF-A0A2D6P7T4-F1
#
_entry.id   AF-A0A2D6P7T4-F1
#
_cell.length_a   1.000
_cell.length_b   1.000
_cell.length_c   1.000
_cell.angle_alpha   90.00
_cell.angle_beta   90.00
_cell.angle_gamma   90.00
#
_symmetry.space_group_name_H-M   'P 1'
#
loop_
_entity.id
_entity.type
_entity.pdbx_description
1 polymer ?
#
loop_
_entity_poly.entity_id
_entity_poly.type
_entity_poly.pdbx_seq_one_letter_code
_entity_poly.pdbx_strand_id
1 'polypeptide(L)'
;MPYTPQIDDYVIWTPSYGQSLKGWVYFVDQSYITIEIGVKCKDDENIKDCPLHKKTHCLVLCFPENWHELEYVKNRRNTEDVQTSTISNSHLSE
;
A
#
# COMPACT_ATOMS: atom_id res chain seq x y z
N MET A 1 12.83 6.10 -14.30
CA MET A 1 13.34 6.06 -12.92
C MET A 1 12.88 4.75 -12.31
N PRO A 2 13.76 3.97 -11.65
CA PRO A 2 13.31 2.81 -10.91
C PRO A 2 12.31 3.27 -9.83
N TYR A 3 11.25 2.47 -9.62
CA TYR A 3 10.27 2.74 -8.59
C TYR A 3 10.94 2.69 -7.21
N THR A 4 10.63 3.68 -6.35
CA THR A 4 11.05 3.72 -4.94
C THR A 4 9.80 3.62 -4.08
N PRO A 5 9.64 2.54 -3.29
CA PRO A 5 8.43 2.32 -2.51
C PRO A 5 8.20 3.42 -1.46
N GLN A 6 6.94 3.84 -1.32
CA GLN A 6 6.50 4.79 -0.31
C GLN A 6 5.46 4.19 0.60
N ILE A 7 5.39 4.68 1.85
CA ILE A 7 4.33 4.29 2.78
C ILE A 7 2.97 4.52 2.11
N ASP A 8 2.09 3.53 2.27
CA ASP A 8 0.75 3.49 1.72
C ASP A 8 0.63 3.33 0.19
N ASP A 9 1.71 2.96 -0.49
CA ASP A 9 1.62 2.43 -1.85
C ASP A 9 0.98 1.04 -1.83
N TYR A 10 0.04 0.80 -2.74
CA TYR A 10 -0.41 -0.53 -3.10
C TYR A 10 0.49 -1.07 -4.19
N VAL A 11 1.12 -2.20 -3.92
CA VAL A 11 2.11 -2.82 -4.81
C VAL A 11 1.73 -4.26 -5.14
N ILE A 12 2.16 -4.70 -6.31
CA ILE A 12 2.20 -6.11 -6.68
C ILE A 12 3.67 -6.52 -6.72
N TRP A 13 4.01 -7.60 -6.03
CA TRP A 13 5.35 -8.18 -6.06
C TRP A 13 5.25 -9.60 -6.60
N THR A 14 5.96 -9.88 -7.70
CA THR A 14 6.06 -11.21 -8.29
C THR A 14 7.50 -11.70 -8.19
N PRO A 15 7.89 -12.33 -7.07
CA PRO A 15 9.24 -12.82 -6.90
C PRO A 15 9.53 -13.97 -7.87
N SER A 16 10.77 -14.06 -8.35
CA SER A 16 11.22 -15.12 -9.28
C SER A 16 11.05 -16.55 -8.75
N TYR A 17 10.97 -16.71 -7.42
CA TYR A 17 10.95 -17.98 -6.72
C TYR A 17 9.58 -18.33 -6.09
N GLY A 18 8.52 -17.56 -6.35
CA GLY A 18 7.27 -17.71 -5.59
C GLY A 18 6.01 -17.18 -6.27
N GLN A 19 4.93 -17.19 -5.50
CA GLN A 19 3.63 -16.67 -5.92
C GLN A 19 3.61 -15.14 -5.84
N SER A 20 2.95 -14.50 -6.80
CA SER A 20 2.68 -13.07 -6.74
C SER A 20 1.88 -12.72 -5.48
N LEU A 21 2.35 -11.70 -4.77
CA LEU A 21 1.66 -11.11 -3.63
C LEU A 21 1.29 -9.66 -3.93
N LYS A 22 0.26 -9.19 -3.25
CA LYS A 22 -0.24 -7.83 -3.38
C LYS A 22 -0.59 -7.30 -2.01
N GLY A 23 -0.29 -6.02 -1.77
CA GLY A 23 -0.48 -5.46 -0.45
C GLY A 23 -0.10 -4.00 -0.36
N TRP A 24 -0.23 -3.44 0.84
CA TRP A 24 0.11 -2.06 1.13
C TRP A 24 1.50 -1.98 1.74
N VAL A 25 2.33 -1.06 1.28
CA VAL A 25 3.60 -0.73 1.95
C VAL A 25 3.27 -0.14 3.32
N TYR A 26 3.56 -0.91 4.37
CA TYR A 26 3.20 -0.58 5.75
C TYR A 26 4.32 0.13 6.49
N PHE A 27 5.58 -0.24 6.20
CA PHE A 27 6.78 0.35 6.77
C PHE A 27 7.84 0.51 5.68
N VAL A 28 8.60 1.61 5.76
CA VAL A 28 9.70 1.91 4.84
C VAL A 28 10.92 2.33 5.66
N ASP A 29 12.05 1.70 5.36
CA ASP A 29 13.39 2.08 5.78
C ASP A 29 14.36 1.97 4.59
N GLN A 30 15.58 2.47 4.76
CA GLN A 30 16.66 2.26 3.79
C GLN A 30 17.01 0.77 3.62
N SER A 31 16.87 -0.03 4.68
CA SER A 31 17.31 -1.43 4.70
C SER A 31 16.25 -2.40 4.17
N TYR A 32 14.97 -2.05 4.24
CA TYR A 32 13.85 -2.87 3.74
C TYR A 32 12.53 -2.11 3.80
N ILE A 33 11.51 -2.67 3.15
CA ILE A 33 10.11 -2.33 3.38
C ILE A 33 9.35 -3.53 3.95
N THR A 34 8.17 -3.28 4.52
CA THR A 34 7.18 -4.33 4.75
C THR A 34 5.93 -4.10 3.92
N ILE A 35 5.40 -5.18 3.37
CA ILE A 35 4.17 -5.20 2.58
C ILE A 35 3.10 -5.93 3.39
N GLU A 36 2.05 -5.23 3.78
CA GLU A 36 0.88 -5.79 4.44
C GLU A 36 -0.01 -6.51 3.43
N ILE A 37 -0.02 -7.84 3.51
CA ILE A 37 -0.77 -8.71 2.60
C ILE A 37 -2.10 -9.20 3.19
N GLY A 38 -2.31 -8.98 4.48
CA GLY A 38 -3.52 -9.44 5.16
C GLY A 38 -3.70 -8.84 6.54
N VAL A 39 -4.96 -8.60 6.90
CA VAL A 39 -5.35 -8.06 8.20
C VAL A 39 -6.58 -8.79 8.68
N LYS A 40 -6.56 -9.25 9.93
CA LYS A 40 -7.72 -9.85 10.60
C LYS A 40 -7.96 -9.20 11.96
N CYS A 41 -9.21 -9.13 12.39
CA CYS A 41 -9.51 -8.78 13.78
C CYS A 41 -8.98 -9.87 14.71
N LYS A 42 -8.50 -9.48 15.89
CA LYS A 42 -8.27 -10.41 16.99
C LYS A 42 -9.61 -10.89 17.54
N ASP A 43 -9.65 -12.13 18.02
CA ASP A 43 -10.76 -12.61 18.84
C ASP A 43 -10.74 -11.96 20.24
N ASP A 44 -11.85 -12.12 20.97
CA ASP A 44 -12.05 -11.47 22.27
C ASP A 44 -11.01 -11.91 23.31
N GLU A 45 -10.54 -13.17 23.25
CA GLU A 45 -9.51 -13.71 24.13
C GLU A 45 -8.15 -13.02 23.87
N ASN A 46 -7.72 -12.94 22.61
CA ASN A 46 -6.48 -12.25 22.23
C ASN A 46 -6.52 -10.73 22.49
N ILE A 47 -7.70 -10.10 22.41
CA ILE A 47 -7.86 -8.68 22.78
C ILE A 47 -7.70 -8.50 24.29
N LYS A 48 -8.31 -9.38 25.09
CA LYS A 48 -8.20 -9.36 26.55
C LYS A 48 -6.75 -9.51 27.00
N ASP A 49 -6.01 -10.43 26.39
CA ASP A 49 -4.62 -10.71 26.76
C ASP A 49 -3.65 -9.64 26.27
N CYS A 50 -3.93 -9.02 25.12
CA CYS A 50 -3.09 -7.95 24.55
C CYS A 50 -3.94 -6.85 23.86
N PRO A 51 -4.37 -5.82 24.63
CA PRO A 51 -5.34 -4.82 24.17
C PRO A 51 -4.74 -3.67 23.35
N LEU A 52 -3.41 -3.58 23.22
CA LEU A 52 -2.72 -2.50 22.51
C LEU A 52 -3.15 -2.36 21.04
N HIS A 53 -3.42 -3.47 20.37
CA HIS A 53 -3.88 -3.52 18.98
C HIS A 53 -5.03 -4.51 18.84
N LYS A 54 -6.08 -4.13 18.09
CA LYS A 54 -7.27 -4.96 17.86
C LYS A 54 -7.17 -5.87 16.63
N LYS A 55 -6.10 -5.75 15.86
CA LYS A 55 -5.91 -6.44 14.60
C LYS A 55 -4.57 -7.17 14.58
N THR A 56 -4.55 -8.29 13.87
CA THR A 56 -3.35 -9.03 13.52
C THR A 56 -3.04 -8.75 12.05
N HIS A 57 -1.85 -8.23 11.80
CA HIS A 57 -1.36 -7.85 10.48
C HIS A 57 -0.35 -8.90 10.01
N CYS A 58 -0.44 -9.32 8.74
CA CYS A 58 0.54 -10.19 8.10
C CYS A 58 1.39 -9.33 7.17
N LEU A 59 2.67 -9.18 7.55
CA LEU A 59 3.64 -8.34 6.86
C LEU A 59 4.71 -9.21 6.21
N VAL A 60 5.00 -8.94 4.94
CA VAL A 60 6.09 -9.59 4.20
C VAL A 60 7.25 -8.61 4.08
N LEU A 61 8.45 -9.07 4.41
CA LEU A 61 9.69 -8.30 4.27
C LEU A 61 10.15 -8.29 2.81
N CYS A 62 10.52 -7.12 2.28
CA CYS A 62 11.07 -6.97 0.93
C CYS A 62 12.31 -6.07 0.97
N PHE A 63 13.46 -6.62 0.59
CA PHE A 63 14.74 -5.92 0.63
C PHE A 63 14.97 -5.06 -0.62
N PRO A 64 15.84 -4.02 -0.55
CA PRO A 64 16.10 -3.10 -1.65
C PRO A 64 16.51 -3.77 -2.95
N GLU A 65 17.21 -4.90 -2.89
CA GLU A 65 17.65 -5.64 -4.07
C GLU A 65 16.47 -6.17 -4.87
N ASN A 66 15.29 -6.35 -4.26
CA ASN A 66 14.08 -6.83 -4.93
C ASN A 66 13.11 -5.70 -5.32
N TRP A 67 13.40 -4.42 -5.01
CA TRP A 67 12.45 -3.33 -5.30
C TRP A 67 12.20 -3.14 -6.81
N HIS A 68 13.14 -3.57 -7.65
CA HIS A 68 12.98 -3.56 -9.09
C HIS A 68 11.90 -4.53 -9.61
N GLU A 69 11.45 -5.49 -8.78
CA GLU A 69 10.38 -6.44 -9.08
C GLU A 69 8.99 -5.93 -8.62
N LEU A 70 8.94 -4.78 -7.93
CA LEU A 70 7.70 -4.20 -7.43
C LEU A 70 7.01 -3.38 -8.52
N GLU A 71 5.73 -3.67 -8.72
CA GLU A 71 4.84 -2.88 -9.56
C GLU A 71 3.98 -1.96 -8.68
N TYR A 72 4.16 -0.64 -8.84
CA TYR A 72 3.31 0.37 -8.22
C TYR A 72 1.92 0.41 -8.87
N VAL A 73 0.86 0.40 -8.05
CA VAL A 73 -0.53 0.49 -8.54
C VAL A 73 -1.17 1.83 -8.18
N LYS A 74 -1.15 2.19 -6.90
CA LYS A 74 -1.78 3.42 -6.38
C LYS A 74 -1.25 3.76 -5.00
N ASN A 75 -1.36 5.01 -4.56
CA ASN A 75 -1.14 5.38 -3.17
C ASN A 75 -2.47 5.75 -2.50
N ARG A 76 -2.72 5.28 -1.27
CA ARG A 76 -4.01 5.54 -0.58
C ARG A 76 -4.25 7.02 -0.29
N ARG A 77 -3.18 7.83 -0.20
CA ARG A 77 -3.24 9.26 0.13
C ARG A 77 -3.41 10.11 -1.12
N ASN A 78 -3.13 9.55 -2.30
CA ASN A 78 -3.26 10.21 -3.60
C ASN A 78 -4.68 10.12 -4.17
N THR A 79 -5.71 10.03 -3.32
CA THR A 79 -7.07 10.39 -3.72
C THR A 79 -7.06 11.88 -4.05
N GLU A 80 -6.75 12.22 -5.29
CA GLU A 80 -7.42 13.35 -5.92
C GLU A 80 -8.91 13.07 -5.77
N ASP A 81 -9.60 13.96 -5.07
CA ASP A 81 -11.05 13.97 -4.99
C ASP A 81 -11.59 13.80 -6.42
N VAL A 82 -12.29 12.69 -6.67
CA VAL A 82 -13.16 12.55 -7.84
C VAL A 82 -14.35 13.48 -7.62
N GLN A 83 -14.11 14.78 -7.58
CA GLN A 83 -15.10 15.83 -7.36
C GLN A 83 -14.56 17.23 -7.69
N THR A 84 -14.00 17.45 -8.88
CA THR A 84 -13.97 18.80 -9.46
C THR A 84 -14.18 18.80 -10.98
N SER A 85 -15.36 19.30 -11.36
CA SER A 85 -15.56 20.24 -12.46
C SER A 85 -15.69 19.71 -13.90
N THR A 86 -16.77 18.98 -14.20
CA THR A 86 -17.53 19.26 -15.43
C THR A 86 -18.40 20.50 -15.20
N ILE A 87 -17.77 21.68 -15.08
CA ILE A 87 -18.41 22.92 -15.51
C ILE A 87 -17.66 23.32 -16.77
N SER A 88 -18.21 22.92 -17.91
CA SER A 88 -17.88 23.51 -19.20
C SER A 88 -18.36 24.96 -19.20
N ASN A 89 -17.54 25.88 -18.70
CA ASN A 89 -17.63 27.28 -19.10
C ASN A 89 -16.75 27.46 -20.35
N SER A 90 -17.30 27.15 -21.52
CA SER A 90 -16.84 27.79 -22.75
C SER A 90 -17.52 29.17 -22.80
N HIS A 91 -16.77 30.14 -22.28
CA HIS A 91 -17.06 31.56 -22.31
C HIS A 91 -17.04 32.08 -23.76
N LEU A 92 -18.04 32.92 -24.06
CA LEU A 92 -18.10 34.01 -25.03
C LEU A 92 -16.86 34.25 -25.92
N SER A 93 -17.11 34.29 -27.23
CA SER A 93 -16.44 35.21 -28.15
C SER A 93 -17.40 35.61 -29.28
N GLU A 94 -17.64 36.92 -29.32
CA GLU A 94 -18.29 37.77 -30.36
C GLU A 94 -19.84 37.84 -30.41
#